data_AF-A0A537ICG7-F1
#
_entry.id   AF-A0A537ICG7-F1
#
_cell.length_a   1.000
_cell.length_b   1.000
_cell.length_c   1.000
_cell.angle_alpha   90.00
_cell.angle_beta   90.00
_cell.angle_gamma   90.00
#
_symmetry.space_group_name_H-M   'P 1'
#
loop_
_entity.id
_entity.type
_entity.pdbx_description
1 polymer ?
#
loop_
_entity_poly.entity_id
_entity_poly.type
_entity_poly.pdbx_seq_one_letter_code
_entity_poly.pdbx_strand_id
1 'polypeptide(L)'
;MLEEFEDKLSREESSDLNRLLISSNPQDLIKFYSSFNDPKSLIDWMKNRPSGRAIIRPVDGNPDIVVVIPTADSNGKFASSCRGIFRGLQIVFVESGVGDPYFNYSRNCNLGLSHALSYNPKWIVLSNDDVIQIDNISALVTGLSNKNHLTSDVVFAQPPGRHHSYSLGIARNSYSMAIARSTYARNGLYALAGGYWRRQIQIEKKFHADFIIADQRARFSFLYKILFRFLNGAAFSIFNTNFVRKSHGKLFDETYINGVEDVDLFLQFANSNGHHSFVHFEIGTMTGASLGSWNITRRFRNIANEAYLNYKLRNRLLPSTFIAPLSVMNQELKVAKVTLN
;
A
#
# COMPACT_ATOMS: atom_id res chain seq x y z
N MET A 1 -22.14 32.50 -4.71
CA MET A 1 -21.79 32.79 -6.12
C MET A 1 -20.27 32.72 -6.34
N LEU A 2 -19.42 33.43 -5.57
CA LEU A 2 -17.95 33.28 -5.64
C LEU A 2 -17.47 31.89 -5.16
N GLU A 3 -17.93 31.43 -3.99
CA GLU A 3 -17.59 30.09 -3.47
C GLU A 3 -18.05 28.95 -4.41
N GLU A 4 -19.19 29.13 -5.07
CA GLU A 4 -19.77 28.15 -6.00
C GLU A 4 -19.04 28.12 -7.35
N PHE A 5 -18.37 29.22 -7.71
CA PHE A 5 -17.53 29.33 -8.89
C PHE A 5 -16.13 28.77 -8.62
N GLU A 6 -15.55 29.04 -7.45
CA GLU A 6 -14.29 28.45 -6.99
C GLU A 6 -14.38 26.93 -6.78
N ASP A 7 -15.52 26.41 -6.26
CA ASP A 7 -15.76 24.97 -6.13
C ASP A 7 -15.91 24.27 -7.50
N LYS A 8 -16.47 24.96 -8.52
CA LYS A 8 -16.55 24.42 -9.89
C LYS A 8 -15.19 24.37 -10.59
N LEU A 9 -14.41 25.45 -10.50
CA LEU A 9 -13.06 25.52 -11.05
C LEU A 9 -12.12 24.47 -10.43
N SER A 10 -12.16 24.31 -9.10
CA SER A 10 -11.34 23.31 -8.41
C SER A 10 -11.70 21.86 -8.79
N ARG A 11 -12.99 21.57 -9.06
CA ARG A 11 -13.44 20.25 -9.53
C ARG A 11 -13.05 19.95 -10.97
N GLU A 12 -13.11 20.93 -11.86
CA GLU A 12 -12.66 20.78 -13.26
C GLU A 12 -11.14 20.55 -13.33
N GLU A 13 -10.35 21.35 -12.61
CA GLU A 13 -8.90 21.17 -12.50
C GLU A 13 -8.53 19.81 -11.89
N SER A 14 -9.25 19.38 -10.84
CA SER A 14 -9.04 18.06 -10.25
C SER A 14 -9.36 16.92 -11.22
N SER A 15 -10.39 17.10 -12.07
CA SER A 15 -10.79 16.11 -13.08
C SER A 15 -9.72 15.94 -14.15
N ASP A 16 -9.17 17.07 -14.63
CA ASP A 16 -8.10 17.07 -15.64
C ASP A 16 -6.80 16.44 -15.13
N LEU A 17 -6.40 16.76 -13.90
CA LEU A 17 -5.23 16.16 -13.28
C LEU A 17 -5.41 14.66 -13.06
N ASN A 18 -6.59 14.21 -12.63
CA ASN A 18 -6.85 12.78 -12.43
C ASN A 18 -6.79 12.01 -13.76
N ARG A 19 -7.31 12.59 -14.85
CA ARG A 19 -7.21 12.01 -16.20
C ARG A 19 -5.76 11.79 -16.62
N LEU A 20 -4.87 12.74 -16.34
CA LEU A 20 -3.44 12.60 -16.61
C LEU A 20 -2.80 11.48 -15.76
N LEU A 21 -3.16 11.39 -14.47
CA LEU A 21 -2.63 10.36 -13.57
C LEU A 21 -3.02 8.94 -14.00
N ILE A 22 -4.26 8.71 -14.42
CA ILE A 22 -4.74 7.38 -14.81
C ILE A 22 -4.39 7.00 -16.25
N SER A 23 -3.81 7.92 -17.03
CA SER A 23 -3.40 7.68 -18.42
C SER A 23 -2.40 6.52 -18.51
N SER A 24 -2.55 5.67 -19.52
CA SER A 24 -1.59 4.61 -19.84
C SER A 24 -0.32 5.15 -20.49
N ASN A 25 -0.34 6.40 -20.98
CA ASN A 25 0.77 7.07 -21.64
C ASN A 25 1.74 7.70 -20.60
N PRO A 26 3.02 7.30 -20.58
CA PRO A 26 4.00 7.88 -19.66
C PRO A 26 4.19 9.40 -19.81
N GLN A 27 3.95 9.97 -20.99
CA GLN A 27 4.06 11.42 -21.19
C GLN A 27 2.97 12.20 -20.46
N ASP A 28 1.76 11.66 -20.36
CA ASP A 28 0.69 12.31 -19.62
C ASP A 28 0.96 12.29 -18.11
N LEU A 29 1.61 11.24 -17.60
CA LEU A 29 2.11 11.20 -16.23
C LEU A 29 3.21 12.23 -15.98
N ILE A 30 4.11 12.44 -16.94
CA ILE A 30 5.10 13.51 -16.85
C ILE A 30 4.42 14.88 -16.82
N LYS A 31 3.37 15.09 -17.64
CA LYS A 31 2.56 16.32 -17.61
C LYS A 31 1.85 16.50 -16.27
N PHE A 32 1.25 15.46 -15.71
CA PHE A 32 0.66 15.46 -14.37
C PHE A 32 1.67 16.00 -13.33
N TYR A 33 2.88 15.45 -13.30
CA TYR A 33 3.93 15.90 -12.39
C TYR A 33 4.48 17.30 -12.70
N SER A 34 4.33 17.79 -13.93
CA SER A 34 4.74 19.15 -14.29
C SER A 34 3.76 20.21 -13.77
N SER A 35 2.50 19.86 -13.53
CA SER A 35 1.45 20.78 -13.04
C SER A 35 1.60 21.19 -11.57
N PHE A 36 2.47 20.53 -10.81
CA PHE A 36 2.72 20.84 -9.40
C PHE A 36 4.06 21.53 -9.23
N ASN A 37 4.14 22.57 -8.41
CA ASN A 37 5.41 23.28 -8.19
C ASN A 37 6.29 22.57 -7.16
N ASP A 38 5.68 21.95 -6.16
CA ASP A 38 6.36 21.43 -4.98
C ASP A 38 5.63 20.21 -4.36
N PRO A 39 6.26 19.47 -3.43
CA PRO A 39 5.63 18.33 -2.76
C PRO A 39 4.31 18.64 -2.06
N LYS A 40 4.18 19.82 -1.45
CA LYS A 40 2.97 20.20 -0.72
C LYS A 40 1.80 20.35 -1.68
N SER A 41 1.97 21.01 -2.83
CA SER A 41 0.92 21.15 -3.85
C SER A 41 0.43 19.80 -4.40
N LEU A 42 1.32 18.84 -4.60
CA LEU A 42 0.95 17.48 -5.01
C LEU A 42 0.15 16.76 -3.92
N ILE A 43 0.60 16.84 -2.66
CA ILE A 43 -0.04 16.18 -1.52
C ILE A 43 -1.41 16.82 -1.22
N ASP A 44 -1.51 18.14 -1.32
CA ASP A 44 -2.77 18.86 -1.14
C ASP A 44 -3.79 18.43 -2.23
N TRP A 45 -3.33 18.22 -3.47
CA TRP A 45 -4.18 17.62 -4.50
C TRP A 45 -4.58 16.17 -4.17
N MET A 46 -3.64 15.34 -3.70
CA MET A 46 -3.94 13.94 -3.31
C MET A 46 -5.02 13.88 -2.22
N LYS A 47 -4.95 14.74 -1.20
CA LYS A 47 -5.93 14.82 -0.11
C LYS A 47 -7.33 15.24 -0.56
N ASN A 48 -7.39 16.13 -1.56
CA ASN A 48 -8.64 16.66 -2.10
C ASN A 48 -9.14 15.89 -3.33
N ARG A 49 -8.42 14.82 -3.73
CA ARG A 49 -8.80 14.00 -4.87
C ARG A 49 -10.19 13.38 -4.63
N PRO A 50 -11.13 13.48 -5.59
CA PRO A 50 -12.45 12.89 -5.46
C PRO A 50 -12.38 11.40 -5.12
N SER A 51 -13.35 10.95 -4.34
CA SER A 51 -13.48 9.55 -3.96
C SER A 51 -14.20 8.77 -5.05
N GLY A 52 -13.69 7.57 -5.34
CA GLY A 52 -14.39 6.59 -6.15
C GLY A 52 -15.60 5.97 -5.46
N ARG A 53 -16.35 5.20 -6.25
CA ARG A 53 -17.45 4.38 -5.78
C ARG A 53 -16.92 3.27 -4.89
N ALA A 54 -17.72 2.91 -3.89
CA ALA A 54 -17.47 1.74 -3.03
C ALA A 54 -18.82 1.23 -2.50
N ILE A 55 -19.19 0.00 -2.86
CA ILE A 55 -20.47 -0.61 -2.48
C ILE A 55 -20.21 -1.93 -1.76
N ILE A 56 -20.79 -2.08 -0.58
CA ILE A 56 -20.73 -3.33 0.18
C ILE A 56 -21.64 -4.38 -0.45
N ARG A 57 -21.09 -5.57 -0.69
CA ARG A 57 -21.77 -6.76 -1.22
C ARG A 57 -21.46 -7.95 -0.31
N PRO A 58 -22.28 -8.21 0.73
CA PRO A 58 -22.05 -9.31 1.65
C PRO A 58 -22.38 -10.66 1.00
N VAL A 59 -21.71 -11.72 1.45
CA VAL A 59 -22.05 -13.12 1.17
C VAL A 59 -22.06 -13.86 2.50
N ASP A 60 -23.22 -14.42 2.84
CA ASP A 60 -23.45 -15.05 4.14
C ASP A 60 -22.55 -16.27 4.37
N GLY A 61 -22.04 -16.38 5.58
CA GLY A 61 -21.22 -17.50 6.03
C GLY A 61 -20.94 -17.42 7.52
N ASN A 62 -19.94 -18.17 8.01
CA ASN A 62 -19.56 -18.12 9.42
C ASN A 62 -18.99 -16.74 9.79
N PRO A 63 -19.61 -15.99 10.72
CA PRO A 63 -19.18 -14.64 11.09
C PRO A 63 -17.99 -14.61 12.05
N ASP A 64 -17.51 -15.74 12.59
CA ASP A 64 -16.34 -15.77 13.48
C ASP A 64 -15.06 -15.27 12.78
N ILE A 65 -14.98 -15.48 11.46
CA ILE A 65 -13.92 -14.99 10.58
C ILE A 65 -14.60 -14.30 9.40
N VAL A 66 -14.42 -12.98 9.29
CA VAL A 66 -14.96 -12.19 8.17
C VAL A 66 -13.85 -11.90 7.17
N VAL A 67 -14.10 -12.17 5.89
CA VAL A 67 -13.16 -11.88 4.80
C VAL A 67 -13.61 -10.65 4.04
N VAL A 68 -12.83 -9.57 4.12
CA VAL A 68 -13.02 -8.32 3.38
C VAL A 68 -12.23 -8.38 2.08
N ILE A 69 -12.90 -8.14 0.96
CA ILE A 69 -12.31 -8.25 -0.38
C ILE A 69 -12.67 -7.03 -1.23
N PRO A 70 -11.78 -6.02 -1.34
CA PRO A 70 -11.90 -4.97 -2.34
C PRO A 70 -11.87 -5.57 -3.74
N THR A 71 -12.80 -5.19 -4.60
CA THR A 71 -12.88 -5.70 -5.99
C THR A 71 -13.50 -4.68 -6.94
N ALA A 72 -13.16 -4.77 -8.22
CA ALA A 72 -13.79 -3.94 -9.26
C ALA A 72 -15.22 -4.42 -9.59
N ASP A 73 -15.47 -5.71 -9.51
CA ASP A 73 -16.75 -6.34 -9.85
C ASP A 73 -16.97 -7.57 -8.96
N SER A 74 -17.96 -7.49 -8.07
CA SER A 74 -18.28 -8.60 -7.17
C SER A 74 -18.76 -9.84 -7.93
N ASN A 75 -19.28 -9.71 -9.16
CA ASN A 75 -19.66 -10.84 -10.00
C ASN A 75 -18.56 -11.26 -10.99
N GLY A 76 -17.42 -10.56 -10.99
CA GLY A 76 -16.31 -10.81 -11.87
C GLY A 76 -15.55 -12.11 -11.55
N LYS A 77 -14.66 -12.50 -12.46
CA LYS A 77 -13.85 -13.72 -12.36
C LYS A 77 -13.05 -13.81 -11.05
N PHE A 78 -12.42 -12.71 -10.64
CA PHE A 78 -11.60 -12.65 -9.43
C PHE A 78 -12.43 -12.84 -8.15
N ALA A 79 -13.54 -12.09 -8.03
CA ALA A 79 -14.47 -12.24 -6.93
C ALA A 79 -15.11 -13.65 -6.89
N SER A 80 -15.45 -14.22 -8.04
CA SER A 80 -15.93 -15.62 -8.15
C SER A 80 -14.90 -16.63 -7.64
N SER A 81 -13.63 -16.49 -8.01
CA SER A 81 -12.53 -17.31 -7.47
C SER A 81 -12.45 -17.18 -5.94
N CYS A 82 -12.50 -15.95 -5.43
CA CYS A 82 -12.45 -15.69 -3.99
C CYS A 82 -13.62 -16.33 -3.22
N ARG A 83 -14.84 -16.34 -3.78
CA ARG A 83 -15.97 -17.10 -3.19
C ARG A 83 -15.68 -18.59 -3.07
N GLY A 84 -14.95 -19.15 -4.04
CA GLY A 84 -14.48 -20.54 -3.99
C GLY A 84 -13.45 -20.75 -2.88
N ILE A 85 -12.45 -19.88 -2.80
CA ILE A 85 -11.34 -19.95 -1.82
C ILE A 85 -11.87 -19.82 -0.39
N PHE A 86 -12.71 -18.82 -0.14
CA PHE A 86 -13.20 -18.48 1.20
C PHE A 86 -14.58 -19.07 1.50
N ARG A 87 -14.96 -20.15 0.81
CA ARG A 87 -16.27 -20.77 0.93
C ARG A 87 -16.57 -21.14 2.39
N GLY A 88 -17.75 -20.75 2.87
CA GLY A 88 -18.24 -21.04 4.22
C GLY A 88 -17.88 -19.99 5.27
N LEU A 89 -17.03 -19.02 4.95
CA LEU A 89 -16.79 -17.83 5.78
C LEU A 89 -17.70 -16.68 5.37
N GLN A 90 -17.98 -15.77 6.29
CA GLN A 90 -18.64 -14.51 5.96
C GLN A 90 -17.73 -13.70 5.04
N ILE A 91 -18.20 -13.30 3.86
CA ILE A 91 -17.43 -12.47 2.93
C ILE A 91 -18.10 -11.09 2.82
N VAL A 92 -17.28 -10.05 2.77
CA VAL A 92 -17.67 -8.67 2.50
C VAL A 92 -16.89 -8.21 1.28
N PHE A 93 -17.50 -8.31 0.10
CA PHE A 93 -16.95 -7.67 -1.09
C PHE A 93 -17.18 -6.16 -1.00
N VAL A 94 -16.17 -5.38 -1.39
CA VAL A 94 -16.29 -3.93 -1.55
C VAL A 94 -16.08 -3.60 -3.01
N GLU A 95 -17.19 -3.38 -3.71
CA GLU A 95 -17.26 -3.20 -5.16
C GLU A 95 -17.04 -1.72 -5.53
N SER A 96 -15.95 -1.46 -6.25
CA SER A 96 -15.61 -0.12 -6.74
C SER A 96 -16.17 0.20 -8.12
N GLY A 97 -16.46 -0.81 -8.94
CA GLY A 97 -16.87 -0.64 -10.33
C GLY A 97 -15.69 -0.72 -11.30
N VAL A 98 -15.90 -1.43 -12.41
CA VAL A 98 -14.89 -1.59 -13.46
C VAL A 98 -14.57 -0.23 -14.08
N GLY A 99 -13.29 0.12 -14.07
CA GLY A 99 -12.79 1.35 -14.71
C GLY A 99 -13.09 2.63 -13.94
N ASP A 100 -13.42 2.56 -12.64
CA ASP A 100 -13.57 3.76 -11.81
C ASP A 100 -12.26 4.59 -11.80
N PRO A 101 -12.26 5.80 -12.39
CA PRO A 101 -11.07 6.63 -12.47
C PRO A 101 -10.62 7.15 -11.10
N TYR A 102 -11.47 7.04 -10.07
CA TYR A 102 -11.22 7.48 -8.71
C TYR A 102 -11.03 6.34 -7.73
N PHE A 103 -10.87 5.09 -8.21
CA PHE A 103 -10.58 3.93 -7.36
C PHE A 103 -9.46 4.23 -6.35
N ASN A 104 -9.72 3.88 -5.10
CA ASN A 104 -8.81 4.06 -3.97
C ASN A 104 -8.87 2.81 -3.08
N TYR A 105 -7.76 2.07 -3.02
CA TYR A 105 -7.69 0.82 -2.27
C TYR A 105 -7.93 1.05 -0.77
N SER A 106 -7.24 2.01 -0.14
CA SER A 106 -7.38 2.35 1.29
C SER A 106 -8.84 2.57 1.69
N ARG A 107 -9.59 3.35 0.90
CA ARG A 107 -11.01 3.64 1.16
C ARG A 107 -11.87 2.39 1.09
N ASN A 108 -11.64 1.53 0.09
CA ASN A 108 -12.38 0.28 -0.06
C ASN A 108 -12.07 -0.68 1.10
N CYS A 109 -10.80 -0.78 1.51
CA CYS A 109 -10.39 -1.54 2.68
C CYS A 109 -11.05 -1.01 3.95
N ASN A 110 -10.98 0.29 4.22
CA ASN A 110 -11.57 0.91 5.41
C ASN A 110 -13.08 0.69 5.48
N LEU A 111 -13.79 0.89 4.36
CA LEU A 111 -15.24 0.66 4.30
C LEU A 111 -15.57 -0.80 4.62
N GLY A 112 -14.85 -1.75 4.02
CA GLY A 112 -15.05 -3.18 4.26
C GLY A 112 -14.70 -3.60 5.69
N LEU A 113 -13.59 -3.11 6.24
CA LEU A 113 -13.17 -3.35 7.63
C LEU A 113 -14.20 -2.79 8.62
N SER A 114 -14.67 -1.56 8.40
CA SER A 114 -15.71 -0.96 9.22
C SER A 114 -17.01 -1.76 9.17
N HIS A 115 -17.40 -2.26 7.99
CA HIS A 115 -18.58 -3.11 7.86
C HIS A 115 -18.37 -4.48 8.53
N ALA A 116 -17.18 -5.08 8.39
CA ALA A 116 -16.86 -6.36 9.02
C ALA A 116 -17.04 -6.33 10.56
N LEU A 117 -16.80 -5.18 11.21
CA LEU A 117 -17.00 -5.02 12.65
C LEU A 117 -18.45 -5.28 13.10
N SER A 118 -19.47 -5.08 12.24
CA SER A 118 -20.87 -5.31 12.61
C SER A 118 -21.22 -6.78 12.83
N TYR A 119 -20.41 -7.70 12.30
CA TYR A 119 -20.56 -9.14 12.51
C TYR A 119 -19.93 -9.62 13.83
N ASN A 120 -19.27 -8.72 14.57
CA ASN A 120 -18.50 -9.03 15.77
C ASN A 120 -17.55 -10.25 15.61
N PRO A 121 -16.71 -10.30 14.55
CA PRO A 121 -15.82 -11.43 14.32
C PRO A 121 -14.74 -11.53 15.40
N LYS A 122 -14.06 -12.69 15.47
CA LYS A 122 -12.78 -12.82 16.21
C LYS A 122 -11.62 -12.32 15.36
N TRP A 123 -11.65 -12.64 14.06
CA TRP A 123 -10.62 -12.30 13.09
C TRP A 123 -11.22 -11.68 11.84
N ILE A 124 -10.55 -10.68 11.29
CA ILE A 124 -10.90 -10.07 10.01
C ILE A 124 -9.75 -10.32 9.04
N VAL A 125 -10.03 -11.03 7.95
CA VAL A 125 -9.09 -11.26 6.85
C VAL A 125 -9.31 -10.17 5.82
N LEU A 126 -8.26 -9.42 5.47
CA LEU A 126 -8.26 -8.53 4.31
C LEU A 126 -7.50 -9.22 3.19
N SER A 127 -8.17 -9.48 2.07
CA SER A 127 -7.59 -10.15 0.91
C SER A 127 -7.81 -9.31 -0.34
N ASN A 128 -6.81 -9.27 -1.22
CA ASN A 128 -7.03 -8.85 -2.60
C ASN A 128 -7.93 -9.86 -3.33
N ASP A 129 -8.56 -9.43 -4.43
CA ASP A 129 -9.39 -10.29 -5.26
C ASP A 129 -8.58 -11.19 -6.22
N ASP A 130 -7.29 -10.90 -6.42
CA ASP A 130 -6.38 -11.63 -7.30
C ASP A 130 -5.51 -12.69 -6.58
N VAL A 131 -6.06 -13.32 -5.53
CA VAL A 131 -5.42 -14.42 -4.79
C VAL A 131 -5.71 -15.80 -5.42
N ILE A 132 -4.84 -16.77 -5.15
CA ILE A 132 -4.92 -18.15 -5.64
C ILE A 132 -4.94 -19.10 -4.45
N GLN A 133 -5.81 -20.11 -4.48
CA GLN A 133 -5.80 -21.15 -3.46
C GLN A 133 -4.51 -21.98 -3.54
N ILE A 134 -3.83 -22.16 -2.41
CA ILE A 134 -2.80 -23.20 -2.25
C ILE A 134 -3.30 -24.17 -1.18
N ASP A 135 -3.56 -23.66 0.03
CA ASP A 135 -4.18 -24.45 1.09
C ASP A 135 -5.72 -24.40 1.09
N ASN A 136 -6.34 -25.42 1.70
CA ASN A 136 -7.78 -25.39 1.99
C ASN A 136 -8.08 -24.38 3.10
N ILE A 137 -9.21 -23.67 3.00
CA ILE A 137 -9.63 -22.69 4.00
C ILE A 137 -9.79 -23.29 5.42
N SER A 138 -10.04 -24.59 5.54
CA SER A 138 -10.07 -25.30 6.82
C SER A 138 -8.75 -25.20 7.60
N ALA A 139 -7.61 -25.10 6.92
CA ALA A 139 -6.31 -24.89 7.56
C ALA A 139 -6.24 -23.52 8.22
N LEU A 140 -6.74 -22.46 7.56
CA LEU A 140 -6.85 -21.12 8.15
C LEU A 140 -7.78 -21.13 9.36
N VAL A 141 -8.97 -21.72 9.22
CA VAL A 141 -9.98 -21.79 10.30
C VAL A 141 -9.39 -22.49 11.53
N THR A 142 -8.75 -23.65 11.34
CA THR A 142 -8.11 -24.42 12.42
C THR A 142 -6.92 -23.67 13.02
N GLY A 143 -6.12 -23.02 12.17
CA GLY A 143 -4.96 -22.25 12.61
C GLY A 143 -5.34 -21.03 13.44
N LEU A 144 -6.47 -20.38 13.13
CA LEU A 144 -6.99 -19.22 13.85
C LEU A 144 -7.81 -19.59 15.09
N SER A 145 -8.50 -20.73 15.09
CA SER A 145 -9.26 -21.19 16.28
C SER A 145 -8.34 -21.54 17.45
N ASN A 146 -7.15 -22.06 17.16
CA ASN A 146 -6.12 -22.40 18.15
C ASN A 146 -5.33 -21.19 18.66
N LYS A 147 -5.60 -19.98 18.15
CA LYS A 147 -4.91 -18.76 18.56
C LYS A 147 -5.68 -18.01 19.64
N ASN A 148 -4.95 -17.53 20.64
CA ASN A 148 -5.49 -16.58 21.58
C ASN A 148 -5.69 -15.23 20.88
N HIS A 149 -6.94 -14.92 20.54
CA HIS A 149 -7.36 -13.65 19.94
C HIS A 149 -7.21 -12.45 20.90
N LEU A 150 -6.68 -12.64 22.11
CA LEU A 150 -6.40 -11.55 23.06
C LEU A 150 -4.93 -11.12 23.05
N THR A 151 -4.02 -11.87 22.40
CA THR A 151 -2.57 -11.64 22.51
C THR A 151 -1.89 -11.21 21.23
N SER A 152 -2.55 -11.27 20.08
CA SER A 152 -2.00 -10.84 18.79
C SER A 152 -2.93 -9.82 18.15
N ASP A 153 -2.39 -8.67 17.76
CA ASP A 153 -3.09 -7.66 16.97
C ASP A 153 -3.17 -8.06 15.49
N VAL A 154 -2.11 -8.69 14.96
CA VAL A 154 -1.99 -9.14 13.56
C VAL A 154 -1.54 -10.60 13.50
N VAL A 155 -2.04 -11.36 12.53
CA VAL A 155 -1.56 -12.71 12.20
C VAL A 155 -1.06 -12.74 10.76
N PHE A 156 0.16 -13.22 10.58
CA PHE A 156 0.79 -13.39 9.26
C PHE A 156 0.69 -14.84 8.80
N ALA A 157 0.39 -15.05 7.52
CA ALA A 157 0.36 -16.35 6.88
C ALA A 157 1.78 -16.92 6.66
N GLN A 158 1.93 -18.24 6.77
CA GLN A 158 3.16 -18.97 6.52
C GLN A 158 2.91 -20.16 5.58
N PRO A 159 3.87 -20.46 4.69
CA PRO A 159 5.14 -19.75 4.49
C PRO A 159 4.96 -18.35 3.86
N PRO A 160 5.90 -17.41 4.07
CA PRO A 160 5.88 -16.12 3.39
C PRO A 160 5.85 -16.29 1.87
N GLY A 161 4.86 -15.68 1.22
CA GLY A 161 4.77 -15.69 -0.24
C GLY A 161 5.49 -14.52 -0.91
N ARG A 162 5.39 -14.48 -2.24
CA ARG A 162 5.87 -13.37 -3.06
C ARG A 162 5.15 -12.05 -2.83
N HIS A 163 3.94 -12.09 -2.24
CA HIS A 163 3.01 -10.96 -2.14
C HIS A 163 2.20 -10.95 -0.84
N HIS A 164 2.62 -11.69 0.20
CA HIS A 164 2.01 -11.66 1.52
C HIS A 164 3.00 -12.11 2.60
N SER A 165 2.80 -11.61 3.83
CA SER A 165 3.48 -12.06 5.06
C SER A 165 5.01 -12.09 5.00
N TYR A 166 5.59 -11.06 4.39
CA TYR A 166 7.04 -10.92 4.22
C TYR A 166 7.76 -10.71 5.56
N SER A 167 8.59 -11.66 6.04
CA SER A 167 9.40 -11.50 7.26
C SER A 167 10.87 -11.90 7.10
N LEU A 168 11.70 -11.32 7.97
CA LEU A 168 13.16 -11.45 8.14
C LEU A 168 13.73 -12.88 8.08
N GLY A 169 14.87 -13.02 7.38
CA GLY A 169 15.89 -14.04 7.70
C GLY A 169 16.75 -14.53 6.52
N ILE A 170 18.00 -14.05 6.48
CA ILE A 170 19.33 -14.62 6.09
C ILE A 170 19.47 -15.59 4.91
N ALA A 171 18.42 -16.27 4.44
CA ALA A 171 18.47 -16.99 3.19
C ALA A 171 18.47 -15.98 2.04
N ARG A 172 19.35 -16.19 1.05
CA ARG A 172 19.46 -15.38 -0.18
C ARG A 172 18.14 -15.19 -0.99
N ASN A 173 17.04 -15.80 -0.55
CA ASN A 173 15.75 -15.88 -1.24
C ASN A 173 14.53 -15.43 -0.39
N SER A 174 14.69 -14.85 0.81
CA SER A 174 13.57 -14.39 1.63
C SER A 174 13.05 -13.02 1.15
N TYR A 175 11.79 -12.98 0.71
CA TYR A 175 11.10 -11.73 0.36
C TYR A 175 10.92 -10.89 1.63
N SER A 176 11.55 -9.73 1.68
CA SER A 176 11.33 -8.77 2.76
C SER A 176 11.11 -7.39 2.17
N MET A 177 10.09 -6.69 2.66
CA MET A 177 9.88 -5.29 2.33
C MET A 177 10.83 -4.45 3.17
N ALA A 178 11.42 -3.45 2.54
CA ALA A 178 12.26 -2.47 3.21
C ALA A 178 11.98 -1.06 2.72
N ILE A 179 12.08 -0.13 3.66
CA ILE A 179 12.32 1.27 3.31
C ILE A 179 13.81 1.38 2.98
N ALA A 180 14.09 1.85 1.77
CA ALA A 180 15.43 2.02 1.27
C ALA A 180 15.63 3.39 0.66
N ARG A 181 16.90 3.80 0.55
CA ARG A 181 17.30 5.01 -0.15
C ARG A 181 18.00 4.64 -1.45
N SER A 182 17.74 5.41 -2.50
CA SER A 182 18.47 5.32 -3.77
C SER A 182 19.96 5.62 -3.58
N THR A 183 20.84 4.78 -4.13
CA THR A 183 22.30 5.03 -4.11
C THR A 183 22.73 5.87 -5.31
N TYR A 184 23.95 6.43 -5.23
CA TYR A 184 24.57 7.09 -6.39
C TYR A 184 24.71 6.15 -7.59
N ALA A 185 24.91 4.85 -7.36
CA ALA A 185 24.97 3.83 -8.42
C ALA A 185 23.64 3.70 -9.17
N ARG A 186 22.50 3.64 -8.46
CA ARG A 186 21.16 3.67 -9.10
C ARG A 186 20.99 4.92 -9.94
N ASN A 187 21.31 6.07 -9.36
CA ASN A 187 21.15 7.35 -10.04
C ASN A 187 22.00 7.44 -11.31
N GLY A 188 23.25 6.97 -11.25
CA GLY A 188 24.14 6.87 -12.41
C GLY A 188 23.59 5.92 -13.48
N LEU A 189 23.17 4.72 -13.09
CA LEU A 189 22.64 3.72 -14.02
C LEU A 189 21.37 4.21 -14.74
N TYR A 190 20.45 4.83 -14.01
CA TYR A 190 19.22 5.39 -14.59
C TYR A 190 19.50 6.63 -15.44
N ALA A 191 20.49 7.46 -15.06
CA ALA A 191 20.92 8.59 -15.87
C ALA A 191 21.54 8.14 -17.21
N LEU A 192 22.34 7.07 -17.19
CA LEU A 192 22.93 6.44 -18.38
C LEU A 192 21.88 5.76 -19.26
N ALA A 193 20.93 5.03 -18.65
CA ALA A 193 19.82 4.41 -19.38
C ALA A 193 18.95 5.43 -20.12
N GLY A 194 18.91 6.69 -19.66
CA GLY A 194 18.24 7.78 -20.34
C GLY A 194 16.71 7.66 -20.35
N GLY A 195 16.05 8.44 -21.23
CA GLY A 195 14.60 8.40 -21.43
C GLY A 195 13.78 8.52 -20.13
N TYR A 196 12.85 7.60 -19.93
CA TYR A 196 11.95 7.59 -18.78
C TYR A 196 12.66 7.36 -17.44
N TRP A 197 13.80 6.65 -17.42
CA TRP A 197 14.57 6.42 -16.19
C TRP A 197 15.17 7.71 -15.64
N ARG A 198 15.70 8.55 -16.54
CA ARG A 198 16.18 9.88 -16.17
C ARG A 198 15.03 10.78 -15.71
N ARG A 199 13.87 10.72 -16.37
CA ARG A 199 12.67 11.48 -15.97
C ARG A 199 12.16 11.04 -14.59
N GLN A 200 12.18 9.74 -14.29
CA GLN A 200 11.82 9.22 -12.98
C GLN A 200 12.67 9.85 -11.86
N ILE A 201 14.00 9.89 -12.01
CA ILE A 201 14.87 10.55 -11.02
C ILE A 201 14.52 12.03 -10.86
N GLN A 202 14.26 12.74 -11.96
CA GLN A 202 13.93 14.16 -11.91
C GLN A 202 12.66 14.42 -11.11
N ILE A 203 11.63 13.60 -11.33
CA ILE A 203 10.34 13.68 -10.62
C ILE A 203 10.53 13.29 -9.15
N GLU A 204 11.20 12.17 -8.85
CA GLU A 204 11.49 11.73 -7.49
C GLU A 204 12.22 12.83 -6.69
N LYS A 205 13.24 13.47 -7.28
CA LYS A 205 13.97 14.58 -6.64
C LYS A 205 13.08 15.81 -6.41
N LYS A 206 12.28 16.20 -7.42
CA LYS A 206 11.35 17.34 -7.33
C LYS A 206 10.37 17.17 -6.18
N PHE A 207 9.84 15.96 -5.99
CA PHE A 207 8.86 15.65 -4.94
C PHE A 207 9.47 15.05 -3.68
N HIS A 208 10.79 15.07 -3.55
CA HIS A 208 11.53 14.56 -2.38
C HIS A 208 11.22 13.10 -2.03
N ALA A 209 10.91 12.28 -3.04
CA ALA A 209 10.64 10.85 -2.92
C ALA A 209 11.96 10.04 -2.88
N ASP A 210 12.79 10.32 -1.86
CA ASP A 210 14.12 9.70 -1.71
C ASP A 210 14.06 8.31 -1.06
N PHE A 211 13.06 8.10 -0.20
CA PHE A 211 12.74 6.81 0.40
C PHE A 211 11.79 6.05 -0.50
N ILE A 212 12.20 4.85 -0.90
CA ILE A 212 11.42 3.99 -1.78
C ILE A 212 11.19 2.65 -1.10
N ILE A 213 10.20 1.92 -1.59
CA ILE A 213 9.97 0.53 -1.23
C ILE A 213 10.85 -0.33 -2.15
N ALA A 214 11.88 -0.95 -1.59
CA ALA A 214 12.78 -1.80 -2.37
C ALA A 214 12.37 -3.28 -2.30
N ASP A 215 12.26 -3.91 -3.48
CA ASP A 215 12.30 -5.37 -3.61
C ASP A 215 13.75 -5.84 -3.35
N GLN A 216 13.90 -6.72 -2.36
CA GLN A 216 15.19 -7.12 -1.82
C GLN A 216 15.89 -8.27 -2.57
N ARG A 217 15.54 -8.54 -3.82
CA ARG A 217 16.32 -9.51 -4.62
C ARG A 217 17.79 -9.12 -4.62
N ALA A 218 18.64 -10.05 -4.18
CA ALA A 218 20.07 -9.84 -3.96
C ALA A 218 20.81 -9.21 -5.16
N ARG A 219 20.34 -9.45 -6.39
CA ARG A 219 20.96 -8.92 -7.61
C ARG A 219 20.89 -7.39 -7.77
N PHE A 220 20.04 -6.70 -7.01
CA PHE A 220 19.90 -5.24 -7.10
C PHE A 220 20.11 -4.53 -5.75
N SER A 221 20.60 -5.23 -4.74
CA SER A 221 20.80 -4.66 -3.40
C SER A 221 21.78 -3.48 -3.40
N PHE A 222 22.80 -3.47 -4.28
CA PHE A 222 23.76 -2.37 -4.38
C PHE A 222 23.14 -1.05 -4.91
N LEU A 223 21.98 -1.12 -5.58
CA LEU A 223 21.25 0.06 -6.05
C LEU A 223 20.51 0.79 -4.91
N TYR A 224 20.35 0.14 -3.75
CA TYR A 224 19.50 0.62 -2.67
C TYR A 224 20.14 0.42 -1.29
N LYS A 225 20.25 1.49 -0.50
CA LYS A 225 20.67 1.40 0.91
C LYS A 225 19.44 1.11 1.76
N ILE A 226 19.35 -0.10 2.30
CA ILE A 226 18.26 -0.50 3.20
C ILE A 226 18.37 0.30 4.50
N LEU A 227 17.26 0.91 4.92
CA LEU A 227 17.16 1.69 6.15
C LEU A 227 16.39 0.94 7.23
N PHE A 228 15.28 0.30 6.84
CA PHE A 228 14.41 -0.38 7.79
C PHE A 228 13.72 -1.58 7.13
N ARG A 229 13.58 -2.68 7.88
CA ARG A 229 12.90 -3.91 7.46
C ARG A 229 11.72 -4.15 8.40
N PHE A 230 10.61 -4.59 7.86
CA PHE A 230 9.40 -4.84 8.63
C PHE A 230 8.53 -5.91 7.97
N LEU A 231 7.62 -6.45 8.78
CA LEU A 231 6.58 -7.38 8.38
C LEU A 231 5.48 -6.65 7.62
N ASN A 232 5.07 -7.15 6.45
CA ASN A 232 3.94 -6.60 5.71
C ASN A 232 3.02 -7.72 5.20
N GLY A 233 1.72 -7.57 5.43
CA GLY A 233 0.68 -8.51 4.97
C GLY A 233 0.33 -8.39 3.48
N ALA A 234 0.54 -7.22 2.86
CA ALA A 234 0.33 -6.95 1.43
C ALA A 234 -1.02 -7.51 0.91
N ALA A 235 -1.00 -8.48 -0.01
CA ALA A 235 -2.22 -9.01 -0.64
C ALA A 235 -3.12 -9.84 0.29
N PHE A 236 -2.61 -10.26 1.46
CA PHE A 236 -3.34 -11.08 2.42
C PHE A 236 -2.91 -10.78 3.86
N SER A 237 -3.78 -10.12 4.61
CA SER A 237 -3.53 -9.70 6.00
C SER A 237 -4.63 -10.21 6.92
N ILE A 238 -4.28 -10.69 8.11
CA ILE A 238 -5.25 -11.13 9.12
C ILE A 238 -5.12 -10.24 10.34
N PHE A 239 -6.22 -9.58 10.69
CA PHE A 239 -6.30 -8.66 11.81
C PHE A 239 -7.16 -9.22 12.92
N ASN A 240 -6.74 -8.98 14.15
CA ASN A 240 -7.62 -9.12 15.29
C ASN A 240 -8.71 -8.04 15.26
N THR A 241 -9.94 -8.42 15.59
CA THR A 241 -11.06 -7.45 15.60
C THR A 241 -10.81 -6.27 16.53
N ASN A 242 -10.16 -6.47 17.68
CA ASN A 242 -9.86 -5.37 18.60
C ASN A 242 -8.83 -4.40 18.00
N PHE A 243 -7.87 -4.88 17.22
CA PHE A 243 -6.93 -4.02 16.51
C PHE A 243 -7.64 -3.11 15.49
N VAL A 244 -8.56 -3.67 14.69
CA VAL A 244 -9.38 -2.92 13.73
C VAL A 244 -10.34 -1.95 14.44
N ARG A 245 -10.88 -2.35 15.59
CA ARG A 245 -11.85 -1.55 16.36
C ARG A 245 -11.22 -0.29 16.96
N LYS A 246 -9.94 -0.31 17.34
CA LYS A 246 -9.20 0.87 17.87
C LYS A 246 -9.23 2.06 16.90
N SER A 247 -9.30 1.81 15.59
CA SER A 247 -9.39 2.86 14.56
C SER A 247 -10.80 3.00 13.95
N HIS A 248 -11.82 2.36 14.55
CA HIS A 248 -13.17 2.30 13.99
C HIS A 248 -13.21 1.80 12.52
N GLY A 249 -12.37 0.80 12.20
CA GLY A 249 -12.26 0.27 10.83
C GLY A 249 -11.43 1.11 9.86
N LYS A 250 -10.89 2.27 10.29
CA LYS A 250 -10.08 3.16 9.46
C LYS A 250 -8.58 2.91 9.65
N LEU A 251 -8.10 1.74 9.23
CA LEU A 251 -6.69 1.37 9.37
C LEU A 251 -5.78 2.03 8.32
N PHE A 252 -6.29 2.28 7.12
CA PHE A 252 -5.49 2.80 6.01
C PHE A 252 -5.68 4.31 5.83
N ASP A 253 -4.60 5.00 5.48
CA ASP A 253 -4.63 6.43 5.13
C ASP A 253 -5.18 6.59 3.69
N GLU A 254 -6.34 7.21 3.56
CA GLU A 254 -7.05 7.39 2.28
C GLU A 254 -6.40 8.43 1.36
N THR A 255 -5.38 9.15 1.83
CA THR A 255 -4.60 10.08 1.01
C THR A 255 -3.76 9.34 -0.05
N TYR A 256 -3.35 8.11 0.25
CA TYR A 256 -2.70 7.25 -0.74
C TYR A 256 -3.69 6.91 -1.85
N ILE A 257 -3.21 6.92 -3.10
CA ILE A 257 -4.08 6.67 -4.25
C ILE A 257 -4.28 5.17 -4.43
N ASN A 258 -3.19 4.44 -4.75
CA ASN A 258 -3.13 2.98 -4.90
C ASN A 258 -1.64 2.55 -4.90
N GLY A 259 -1.09 2.35 -3.71
CA GLY A 259 0.29 1.97 -3.44
C GLY A 259 0.81 2.65 -2.16
N VAL A 260 1.64 1.92 -1.41
CA VAL A 260 2.29 2.38 -0.16
C VAL A 260 1.37 2.44 1.07
N GLU A 261 0.06 2.31 0.94
CA GLU A 261 -0.87 2.33 2.08
C GLU A 261 -0.68 1.17 3.07
N ASP A 262 -0.38 -0.02 2.57
CA ASP A 262 -0.06 -1.21 3.38
C ASP A 262 1.28 -1.02 4.10
N VAL A 263 2.27 -0.45 3.40
CA VAL A 263 3.57 -0.09 3.97
C VAL A 263 3.41 0.92 5.09
N ASP A 264 2.60 1.96 4.91
CA ASP A 264 2.34 2.97 5.94
C ASP A 264 1.70 2.35 7.18
N LEU A 265 0.67 1.51 7.01
CA LEU A 265 0.04 0.77 8.11
C LEU A 265 1.05 -0.10 8.87
N PHE A 266 1.82 -0.92 8.16
CA PHE A 266 2.73 -1.87 8.79
C PHE A 266 3.99 -1.22 9.36
N LEU A 267 4.42 -0.07 8.86
CA LEU A 267 5.43 0.77 9.51
C LEU A 267 4.91 1.32 10.84
N GLN A 268 3.67 1.81 10.89
CA GLN A 268 3.05 2.27 12.14
C GLN A 268 2.93 1.12 13.14
N PHE A 269 2.47 -0.05 12.69
CA PHE A 269 2.36 -1.27 13.49
C PHE A 269 3.71 -1.72 14.08
N ALA A 270 4.76 -1.77 13.25
CA ALA A 270 6.10 -2.16 13.70
C ALA A 270 6.64 -1.18 14.76
N ASN A 271 6.29 0.09 14.65
CA ASN A 271 6.75 1.14 15.56
C ASN A 271 5.98 1.18 16.89
N SER A 272 4.69 0.81 16.88
CA SER A 272 3.87 0.71 18.09
C SER A 272 4.16 -0.55 18.91
N ASN A 273 5.22 -1.31 18.59
CA ASN A 273 5.48 -2.65 19.12
C ASN A 273 4.24 -3.56 19.02
N GLY A 274 3.55 -3.50 17.88
CA GLY A 274 2.35 -4.29 17.65
C GLY A 274 2.63 -5.79 17.81
N HIS A 275 1.73 -6.48 18.52
CA HIS A 275 1.90 -7.91 18.76
C HIS A 275 1.46 -8.69 17.54
N HIS A 276 2.34 -9.55 17.02
CA HIS A 276 2.01 -10.40 15.89
C HIS A 276 2.25 -11.88 16.20
N SER A 277 1.56 -12.74 15.46
CA SER A 277 1.88 -14.16 15.41
C SER A 277 1.75 -14.68 13.98
N PHE A 278 2.02 -15.98 13.78
CA PHE A 278 1.98 -16.61 12.47
C PHE A 278 0.99 -17.76 12.41
N VAL A 279 0.31 -17.95 11.28
CA VAL A 279 -0.55 -19.10 10.99
C VAL A 279 -0.02 -19.86 9.78
N HIS A 280 0.03 -21.19 9.86
CA HIS A 280 0.38 -22.03 8.72
C HIS A 280 -0.82 -22.11 7.79
N PHE A 281 -0.78 -21.33 6.71
CA PHE A 281 -1.79 -21.25 5.67
C PHE A 281 -1.15 -20.57 4.45
N GLU A 282 -0.93 -21.33 3.39
CA GLU A 282 -0.34 -20.84 2.15
C GLU A 282 -1.43 -20.32 1.20
N ILE A 283 -1.19 -19.13 0.62
CA ILE A 283 -2.07 -18.53 -0.39
C ILE A 283 -1.26 -17.88 -1.52
N GLY A 284 -1.59 -18.17 -2.77
CA GLY A 284 -0.92 -17.61 -3.94
C GLY A 284 -1.47 -16.24 -4.35
N THR A 285 -0.81 -15.57 -5.30
CA THR A 285 -1.27 -14.28 -5.86
C THR A 285 -0.99 -14.20 -7.36
N MET A 286 -1.93 -13.64 -8.14
CA MET A 286 -1.79 -13.43 -9.58
C MET A 286 -1.00 -12.15 -9.95
N THR A 287 -0.46 -11.44 -8.95
CA THR A 287 0.47 -10.29 -9.08
C THR A 287 -0.03 -9.18 -10.01
N GLY A 288 -0.95 -8.34 -9.50
CA GLY A 288 -1.39 -7.15 -10.21
C GLY A 288 -2.30 -7.49 -11.38
N ALA A 289 -3.02 -8.60 -11.32
CA ALA A 289 -3.96 -8.98 -12.37
C ALA A 289 -5.14 -8.02 -12.43
N SER A 290 -5.55 -7.45 -11.28
CA SER A 290 -6.64 -6.47 -11.18
C SER A 290 -6.19 -5.02 -11.48
N LEU A 291 -4.92 -4.67 -11.20
CA LEU A 291 -4.38 -3.31 -11.34
C LEU A 291 -3.40 -3.12 -12.51
N GLY A 292 -3.13 -4.19 -13.27
CA GLY A 292 -2.16 -4.22 -14.37
C GLY A 292 -0.70 -4.44 -13.95
N SER A 293 0.13 -4.86 -14.90
CA SER A 293 1.54 -5.21 -14.68
C SER A 293 2.41 -4.04 -14.20
N TRP A 294 3.51 -4.35 -13.49
CA TRP A 294 4.50 -3.36 -13.05
C TRP A 294 5.35 -2.80 -14.20
N ASN A 295 4.81 -1.83 -14.92
CA ASN A 295 5.43 -1.13 -16.04
C ASN A 295 5.87 0.30 -15.66
N ILE A 296 6.44 1.05 -16.61
CA ILE A 296 6.90 2.43 -16.39
C ILE A 296 5.76 3.37 -15.96
N THR A 297 4.56 3.19 -16.50
CA THR A 297 3.37 3.97 -16.14
C THR A 297 2.99 3.74 -14.68
N ARG A 298 2.95 2.47 -14.22
CA ARG A 298 2.67 2.12 -12.81
C ARG A 298 3.75 2.65 -11.86
N ARG A 299 5.02 2.61 -12.27
CA ARG A 299 6.12 3.23 -11.50
C ARG A 299 5.94 4.73 -11.36
N PHE A 300 5.64 5.43 -12.46
CA PHE A 300 5.38 6.87 -12.40
C PHE A 300 4.20 7.19 -11.49
N ARG A 301 3.07 6.46 -11.56
CA ARG A 301 1.95 6.67 -10.63
C ARG A 301 2.34 6.50 -9.17
N ASN A 302 3.22 5.55 -8.86
CA ASN A 302 3.64 5.28 -7.48
C ASN A 302 4.45 6.42 -6.86
N ILE A 303 5.08 7.30 -7.66
CA ILE A 303 5.89 8.40 -7.12
C ILE A 303 5.05 9.35 -6.26
N ALA A 304 3.77 9.57 -6.56
CA ALA A 304 2.90 10.39 -5.71
C ALA A 304 2.73 9.78 -4.32
N ASN A 305 2.51 8.47 -4.25
CA ASN A 305 2.42 7.74 -2.98
C ASN A 305 3.75 7.76 -2.21
N GLU A 306 4.88 7.56 -2.90
CA GLU A 306 6.21 7.65 -2.30
C GLU A 306 6.50 9.06 -1.79
N ALA A 307 6.13 10.11 -2.52
CA ALA A 307 6.26 11.50 -2.10
C ALA A 307 5.48 11.76 -0.80
N TYR A 308 4.24 11.26 -0.70
CA TYR A 308 3.45 11.40 0.52
C TYR A 308 4.03 10.60 1.70
N LEU A 309 4.50 9.37 1.49
CA LEU A 309 5.22 8.63 2.53
C LEU A 309 6.48 9.39 3.00
N ASN A 310 7.28 9.91 2.07
CA ASN A 310 8.46 10.71 2.39
C ASN A 310 8.09 11.96 3.18
N TYR A 311 6.99 12.62 2.83
CA TYR A 311 6.47 13.75 3.59
C TYR A 311 6.10 13.34 5.02
N LYS A 312 5.40 12.20 5.23
CA LYS A 312 5.08 11.71 6.58
C LYS A 312 6.34 11.41 7.40
N LEU A 313 7.33 10.74 6.79
CA LEU A 313 8.61 10.41 7.44
C LEU A 313 9.40 11.68 7.84
N ARG A 314 9.50 12.68 6.96
CA ARG A 314 10.25 13.92 7.22
C ARG A 314 9.58 14.80 8.28
N ASN A 315 8.25 14.84 8.29
CA ASN A 315 7.48 15.67 9.22
C ASN A 315 7.13 14.93 10.51
N ARG A 316 7.70 13.75 10.76
CA ARG A 316 7.47 12.94 11.97
C ARG A 316 5.99 12.62 12.20
N LEU A 317 5.22 12.53 11.12
CA LEU A 317 3.83 12.05 11.14
C LEU A 317 3.79 10.51 11.26
N LEU A 318 4.96 9.87 11.16
CA LEU A 318 5.20 8.50 11.59
C LEU A 318 6.08 8.52 12.86
N PRO A 319 5.83 7.67 13.87
CA PRO A 319 6.46 7.82 15.19
C PRO A 319 8.00 7.64 15.19
N SER A 320 8.65 8.12 16.24
CA SER A 320 10.03 8.65 16.23
C SER A 320 11.21 7.67 16.15
N THR A 321 11.01 6.35 16.23
CA THR A 321 12.13 5.38 16.17
C THR A 321 12.84 5.37 14.81
N PHE A 322 12.18 5.85 13.75
CA PHE A 322 12.77 6.06 12.42
C PHE A 322 13.70 7.28 12.33
N ILE A 323 13.70 8.16 13.34
CA ILE A 323 14.36 9.47 13.30
C ILE A 323 15.80 9.41 13.78
N ALA A 324 16.19 8.44 14.61
CA ALA A 324 17.57 8.32 15.08
C ALA A 324 18.58 8.22 13.90
N PRO A 325 18.34 7.43 12.84
CA PRO A 325 19.16 7.47 11.62
C PRO A 325 19.01 8.78 10.82
N LEU A 326 17.83 9.42 10.82
CA LEU A 326 17.57 10.65 10.05
C LEU A 326 18.21 11.91 10.68
N SER A 327 18.32 11.97 12.00
CA SER A 327 18.94 13.09 12.73
C SER A 327 20.46 13.13 12.55
N VAL A 328 21.11 11.97 12.48
CA VAL A 328 22.52 11.81 12.09
C VAL A 328 22.71 12.21 10.61
N MET A 329 21.73 11.93 9.74
CA MET A 329 21.80 12.28 8.30
C MET A 329 21.64 13.80 8.02
N ASN A 330 20.91 14.55 8.84
CA ASN A 330 20.85 16.01 8.72
C ASN A 330 22.17 16.70 9.10
N GLN A 331 23.00 16.05 9.95
CA GLN A 331 24.36 16.52 10.22
C GLN A 331 25.30 16.25 9.04
N GLU A 332 25.23 15.09 8.38
CA GLU A 332 26.05 14.79 7.19
C GLU A 332 25.73 15.71 5.98
N LEU A 333 24.46 16.10 5.79
CA LEU A 333 24.07 17.05 4.75
C LEU A 333 24.53 18.49 5.02
N LYS A 334 24.70 18.87 6.29
CA LYS A 334 25.34 20.14 6.67
C LYS A 334 26.85 20.09 6.43
N VAL A 335 27.50 18.97 6.73
CA VAL A 335 28.95 18.81 6.51
C VAL A 335 29.29 18.81 5.02
N ALA A 336 28.52 18.14 4.16
CA ALA A 336 28.75 18.13 2.72
C ALA A 336 28.53 19.49 2.02
N LYS A 337 27.77 20.41 2.62
CA LYS A 337 27.66 21.81 2.15
C LYS A 337 28.84 22.69 2.58
N VAL A 338 29.59 22.29 3.61
CA VAL A 338 30.78 23.02 4.09
C VAL A 338 32.04 22.58 3.32
N THR A 339 32.06 21.38 2.73
CA THR A 339 33.21 20.86 1.97
C THR A 339 33.19 21.20 0.47
N LEU A 340 32.21 21.98 0.00
CA LEU A 340 32.05 22.39 -1.41
C LEU A 340 32.01 23.91 -1.62
N ASN A 341 32.50 24.68 -0.64
CA ASN A 341 32.84 26.10 -0.82
C ASN A 341 34.37 26.27 -0.82
#